data_AF-A0A250F747-F1
#
_entry.id   AF-A0A250F747-F1
#
_cell.length_a   1.000
_cell.length_b   1.000
_cell.length_c   1.000
_cell.angle_alpha   90.00
_cell.angle_beta   90.00
_cell.angle_gamma   90.00
#
_symmetry.space_group_name_H-M   'P 1'
#
loop_
_entity.id
_entity.type
_entity.pdbx_description
1 polymer ?
#
loop_
_entity_poly.entity_id
_entity_poly.type
_entity_poly.pdbx_seq_one_letter_code
_entity_poly.pdbx_strand_id
1 'polypeptide(L)'
;MKKLLFFSTLLLSLFANAQHIDDKYLAAAAKHKKGNYQKVIDLLQNENYRQNLDGFYLMLQAHYALVTTDYQTDIAHFNFNRLVELRTMIDDYLKVAQNPKGIKTVQQQQKELLNYPATEATFNEIRSQLVGKSQLQDIKIALSKLKFDKVIALVDEYATDGYVPDYELAYHKVIAEFRKVKLHRKTTTKEQKEQVLQELKNYRDTYQRKNILYDQAIKDAIRKL
;
A
#
# COMPACT_ATOMS: atom_id res chain seq x y z
N MET A 1 -21.01 53.01 -26.31
CA MET A 1 -21.66 52.48 -25.09
C MET A 1 -21.65 50.95 -24.98
N LYS A 2 -21.86 50.16 -26.05
CA LYS A 2 -21.79 48.68 -25.98
C LYS A 2 -20.43 48.11 -25.54
N LYS A 3 -19.31 48.71 -25.97
CA LYS A 3 -17.95 48.28 -25.56
C LYS A 3 -17.67 48.54 -24.07
N LEU A 4 -18.07 49.69 -23.53
CA LEU A 4 -17.84 50.07 -22.13
C LEU A 4 -18.62 49.18 -21.14
N LEU A 5 -19.86 48.81 -21.47
CA LEU A 5 -20.67 47.85 -20.71
C LEU A 5 -20.08 46.43 -20.73
N PHE A 6 -19.40 46.04 -21.81
CA PHE A 6 -18.75 44.73 -21.92
C PHE A 6 -17.48 44.66 -21.07
N PHE A 7 -16.71 45.76 -21.00
CA PHE A 7 -15.53 45.84 -20.13
C PHE A 7 -15.91 45.83 -18.64
N SER A 8 -17.00 46.50 -18.25
CA SER A 8 -17.45 46.50 -16.85
C SER A 8 -18.03 45.16 -16.40
N THR A 9 -18.76 44.42 -17.25
CA THR A 9 -19.20 43.05 -16.92
C THR A 9 -18.04 42.06 -16.88
N LEU A 10 -17.06 42.20 -17.78
CA LEU A 10 -15.84 41.38 -17.75
C LEU A 10 -15.05 41.62 -16.46
N LEU A 11 -14.85 42.87 -16.06
CA LEU A 11 -14.17 43.23 -14.80
C LEU A 11 -14.90 42.67 -13.58
N LEU A 12 -16.22 42.84 -13.47
CA LEU A 12 -17.02 42.29 -12.36
C LEU A 12 -16.91 40.76 -12.27
N SER A 13 -16.91 40.06 -13.40
CA SER A 13 -16.72 38.60 -13.43
C SER A 13 -15.32 38.16 -12.99
N LEU A 14 -14.29 38.94 -13.32
CA LEU A 14 -12.92 38.69 -12.88
C LEU A 14 -12.76 38.92 -11.37
N PHE A 15 -13.37 39.99 -10.83
CA PHE A 15 -13.37 40.26 -9.38
C PHE A 15 -14.12 39.19 -8.58
N ALA A 16 -15.29 38.75 -9.06
CA ALA A 16 -16.05 37.67 -8.42
C ALA A 16 -15.29 36.34 -8.43
N ASN A 17 -14.62 36.01 -9.55
CA ASN A 17 -13.78 34.82 -9.64
C ASN A 17 -12.55 34.90 -8.71
N ALA A 18 -11.89 36.06 -8.62
CA ALA A 18 -10.75 36.24 -7.72
C ALA A 18 -11.15 36.07 -6.24
N GLN A 19 -12.27 36.65 -5.82
CA GLN A 19 -12.77 36.52 -4.46
C GLN A 19 -13.14 35.07 -4.11
N HIS A 20 -13.78 34.35 -5.05
CA HIS A 20 -14.09 32.93 -4.90
C HIS A 20 -12.83 32.05 -4.79
N ILE A 21 -11.73 32.43 -5.42
CA ILE A 21 -10.43 31.74 -5.32
C ILE A 21 -9.79 31.97 -3.94
N ASP A 22 -9.80 33.20 -3.42
CA ASP A 22 -9.28 33.52 -2.09
C ASP A 22 -10.05 32.76 -0.98
N ASP A 23 -11.38 32.66 -1.12
CA ASP A 23 -12.23 31.88 -0.21
C ASP A 23 -11.87 30.38 -0.21
N LYS A 24 -11.49 29.82 -1.37
CA LYS A 24 -11.04 28.43 -1.48
C LYS A 24 -9.70 28.21 -0.77
N TYR A 25 -8.74 29.12 -0.91
CA TYR A 25 -7.46 29.01 -0.20
C TYR A 25 -7.62 29.12 1.31
N LEU A 26 -8.48 30.03 1.79
CA LEU A 26 -8.83 30.14 3.21
C LEU A 26 -9.52 28.86 3.73
N ALA A 27 -10.47 28.32 2.97
CA ALA A 27 -11.13 27.06 3.30
C ALA A 27 -10.13 25.89 3.34
N ALA A 28 -9.20 25.83 2.39
CA ALA A 28 -8.15 24.82 2.35
C ALA A 28 -7.23 24.94 3.58
N ALA A 29 -6.80 26.14 3.95
CA ALA A 29 -6.02 26.37 5.16
C ALA A 29 -6.75 25.91 6.44
N ALA A 30 -8.06 26.15 6.53
CA ALA A 30 -8.88 25.67 7.64
C ALA A 30 -8.99 24.13 7.68
N LYS A 31 -9.08 23.47 6.52
CA LYS A 31 -9.10 22.00 6.42
C LYS A 31 -7.75 21.38 6.75
N HIS A 32 -6.66 21.99 6.31
CA HIS A 32 -5.30 21.60 6.65
C HIS A 32 -5.09 21.61 8.16
N LYS A 33 -5.48 22.69 8.86
CA LYS A 33 -5.39 22.77 10.34
C LYS A 33 -6.16 21.67 11.07
N LYS A 34 -7.17 21.09 10.42
CA LYS A 34 -7.98 19.97 10.95
C LYS A 34 -7.46 18.60 10.52
N GLY A 35 -6.33 18.51 9.82
CA GLY A 35 -5.79 17.26 9.27
C GLY A 35 -6.61 16.67 8.11
N ASN A 36 -7.53 17.43 7.53
CA ASN A 36 -8.39 16.96 6.43
C ASN A 36 -7.71 17.13 5.08
N TYR A 37 -6.62 16.41 4.86
CA TYR A 37 -5.72 16.59 3.71
C TYR A 37 -6.39 16.28 2.37
N GLN A 38 -7.23 15.25 2.28
CA GLN A 38 -8.00 14.99 1.05
C GLN A 38 -8.87 16.18 0.68
N LYS A 39 -9.51 16.81 1.68
CA LYS A 39 -10.35 17.99 1.42
C LYS A 39 -9.55 19.20 0.97
N VAL A 40 -8.28 19.32 1.38
CA VAL A 40 -7.36 20.35 0.86
C VAL A 40 -7.12 20.12 -0.64
N ILE A 41 -6.82 18.89 -1.05
CA ILE A 41 -6.64 18.54 -2.47
C ILE A 41 -7.91 18.84 -3.25
N ASP A 42 -9.08 18.37 -2.79
CA ASP A 42 -10.35 18.58 -3.49
C ASP A 42 -10.66 20.06 -3.75
N LEU A 43 -10.30 20.93 -2.79
CA LEU A 43 -10.53 22.37 -2.88
C LEU A 43 -9.58 23.08 -3.85
N LEU A 44 -8.36 22.58 -3.99
CA LEU A 44 -7.27 23.28 -4.69
C LEU A 44 -6.88 22.65 -6.03
N GLN A 45 -7.25 21.40 -6.31
CA GLN A 45 -6.78 20.65 -7.49
C GLN A 45 -7.15 21.29 -8.84
N ASN A 46 -8.27 22.03 -8.88
CA ASN A 46 -8.73 22.73 -10.08
C ASN A 46 -8.26 24.18 -10.16
N GLU A 47 -7.52 24.64 -9.15
CA GLU A 47 -6.95 25.98 -9.10
C GLU A 47 -5.52 25.97 -9.64
N ASN A 48 -5.03 27.13 -10.07
CA ASN A 48 -3.62 27.30 -10.41
C ASN A 48 -2.76 27.45 -9.14
N TYR A 49 -2.86 26.48 -8.24
CA TYR A 49 -2.26 26.51 -6.91
C TYR A 49 -0.73 26.67 -6.94
N ARG A 50 -0.06 26.31 -8.05
CA ARG A 50 1.39 26.46 -8.18
C ARG A 50 1.83 27.92 -8.31
N GLN A 51 0.95 28.82 -8.75
CA GLN A 51 1.24 30.26 -8.85
C GLN A 51 1.00 31.00 -7.52
N ASN A 52 0.22 30.43 -6.61
CA ASN A 52 0.00 30.95 -5.27
C ASN A 52 0.88 30.16 -4.27
N LEU A 53 1.91 30.79 -3.70
CA LEU A 53 2.86 30.08 -2.81
C LEU A 53 2.19 29.43 -1.60
N ASP A 54 1.18 30.06 -1.00
CA ASP A 54 0.44 29.48 0.13
C ASP A 54 -0.41 28.30 -0.33
N GLY A 55 -1.06 28.42 -1.49
CA GLY A 55 -1.78 27.34 -2.15
C GLY A 55 -0.88 26.14 -2.47
N PHE A 56 0.31 26.39 -3.02
CA PHE A 56 1.29 25.35 -3.31
C PHE A 56 1.80 24.68 -2.04
N TYR A 57 2.12 25.47 -1.01
CA TYR A 57 2.51 24.92 0.28
C TYR A 57 1.42 24.00 0.87
N LEU A 58 0.16 24.44 0.90
CA LEU A 58 -0.97 23.64 1.40
C LEU A 58 -1.15 22.34 0.61
N MET A 59 -1.07 22.40 -0.72
CA MET A 59 -1.15 21.22 -1.58
C MET A 59 -0.01 20.25 -1.28
N LEU A 60 1.22 20.74 -1.18
CA LEU A 60 2.40 19.92 -0.85
C LEU A 60 2.24 19.24 0.50
N GLN A 61 1.84 19.97 1.55
CA GLN A 61 1.63 19.37 2.88
C GLN A 61 0.54 18.30 2.87
N ALA A 62 -0.54 18.52 2.12
CA ALA A 62 -1.62 17.53 1.99
C ALA A 62 -1.15 16.26 1.26
N HIS A 63 -0.45 16.41 0.13
CA HIS A 63 0.14 15.29 -0.58
C HIS A 63 1.15 14.54 0.28
N TYR A 64 2.04 15.25 0.98
CA TYR A 64 3.01 14.66 1.89
C TYR A 64 2.31 13.76 2.92
N ALA A 65 1.35 14.30 3.67
CA ALA A 65 0.66 13.58 4.73
C ALA A 65 -0.08 12.34 4.24
N LEU A 66 -0.79 12.43 3.11
CA LEU A 66 -1.51 11.30 2.53
C LEU A 66 -0.54 10.23 1.99
N VAL A 67 0.49 10.64 1.24
CA VAL A 67 1.46 9.72 0.66
C VAL A 67 2.22 8.95 1.74
N THR A 68 2.69 9.62 2.79
CA THR A 68 3.41 8.94 3.88
C THR A 68 2.49 8.02 4.69
N THR A 69 1.23 8.42 4.91
CA THR A 69 0.24 7.59 5.60
C THR A 69 -0.06 6.33 4.79
N ASP A 70 -0.46 6.51 3.52
CA ASP A 70 -0.87 5.41 2.66
C ASP A 70 0.28 4.40 2.45
N TYR A 71 1.52 4.88 2.32
CA TYR A 71 2.70 4.02 2.22
C TYR A 71 2.89 3.15 3.48
N GLN A 72 2.63 3.70 4.66
CA GLN A 72 2.78 2.99 5.93
C GLN A 72 1.62 2.03 6.21
N THR A 73 0.40 2.39 5.79
CA THR A 73 -0.80 1.63 6.13
C THR A 73 -1.16 0.55 5.11
N ASP A 74 -0.87 0.77 3.83
CA ASP A 74 -1.25 -0.14 2.75
C ASP A 74 -0.20 -0.18 1.64
N ILE A 75 0.99 -0.67 1.98
CA ILE A 75 2.08 -0.83 1.02
C ILE A 75 1.72 -1.77 -0.15
N ALA A 76 0.77 -2.69 0.06
CA ALA A 76 0.32 -3.65 -0.95
C ALA A 76 -0.32 -2.94 -2.16
N HIS A 77 -1.20 -1.97 -1.89
CA HIS A 77 -1.91 -1.20 -2.93
C HIS A 77 -1.29 0.18 -3.19
N PHE A 78 -0.17 0.50 -2.54
CA PHE A 78 0.47 1.79 -2.69
C PHE A 78 0.98 2.01 -4.13
N ASN A 79 0.64 3.16 -4.72
CA ASN A 79 1.11 3.58 -6.04
C ASN A 79 2.45 4.34 -5.92
N PHE A 80 3.54 3.73 -6.38
CA PHE A 80 4.89 4.32 -6.35
C PHE A 80 4.97 5.70 -7.01
N ASN A 81 4.20 5.97 -8.07
CA ASN A 81 4.22 7.26 -8.76
C ASN A 81 3.88 8.43 -7.84
N ARG A 82 3.11 8.20 -6.77
CA ARG A 82 2.80 9.24 -5.79
C ARG A 82 4.04 9.71 -5.02
N LEU A 83 5.03 8.85 -4.79
CA LEU A 83 6.33 9.26 -4.22
C LEU A 83 7.14 10.10 -5.21
N VAL A 84 7.10 9.74 -6.49
CA VAL A 84 7.79 10.48 -7.56
C VAL A 84 7.19 11.87 -7.73
N GLU A 85 5.87 11.96 -7.77
CA GLU A 85 5.12 13.22 -7.84
C GLU A 85 5.40 14.10 -6.62
N LEU A 86 5.39 13.52 -5.40
CA LEU A 86 5.69 14.26 -4.18
C LEU A 86 7.11 14.84 -4.17
N ARG A 87 8.12 14.05 -4.59
CA ARG A 87 9.50 14.53 -4.75
C ARG A 87 9.58 15.69 -5.73
N THR A 88 8.90 15.57 -6.86
CA THR A 88 8.83 16.64 -7.87
C THR A 88 8.17 17.90 -7.31
N MET A 89 7.06 17.77 -6.58
CA MET A 89 6.39 18.90 -5.93
C MET A 89 7.30 19.60 -4.91
N ILE A 90 8.07 18.84 -4.14
CA ILE A 90 9.05 19.38 -3.19
C ILE A 90 10.13 20.17 -3.90
N ASP A 91 10.74 19.61 -4.94
CA ASP A 91 11.79 20.27 -5.70
C ASP A 91 11.27 21.55 -6.39
N ASP A 92 10.06 21.49 -6.97
CA ASP A 92 9.41 22.64 -7.59
C ASP A 92 9.10 23.75 -6.58
N TYR A 93 8.57 23.40 -5.41
CA TYR A 93 8.29 24.38 -4.36
C TYR A 93 9.57 25.04 -3.86
N LEU A 94 10.64 24.27 -3.61
CA LEU A 94 11.91 24.79 -3.12
C LEU A 94 12.61 25.74 -4.11
N LYS A 95 12.33 25.63 -5.42
CA LYS A 95 12.84 26.58 -6.44
C LYS A 95 12.19 27.96 -6.37
N VAL A 96 10.93 28.04 -5.95
CA VAL A 96 10.12 29.28 -6.02
C VAL A 96 9.80 29.88 -4.65
N ALA A 97 9.94 29.09 -3.58
CA ALA A 97 9.59 29.51 -2.24
C ALA A 97 10.50 30.64 -1.73
N GLN A 98 9.89 31.64 -1.11
CA GLN A 98 10.60 32.77 -0.50
C GLN A 98 10.48 32.77 1.04
N ASN A 99 9.51 32.04 1.61
CA ASN A 99 9.24 32.01 3.04
C ASN A 99 10.21 31.05 3.78
N PRO A 100 11.08 31.53 4.68
CA PRO A 100 12.07 30.69 5.36
C PRO A 100 11.48 29.56 6.20
N LYS A 101 10.31 29.77 6.83
CA LYS A 101 9.68 28.75 7.67
C LYS A 101 9.14 27.60 6.81
N GLY A 102 8.44 27.92 5.72
CA GLY A 102 7.94 26.92 4.77
C GLY A 102 9.09 26.16 4.10
N ILE A 103 10.17 26.86 3.72
CA ILE A 103 11.38 26.25 3.17
C ILE A 103 11.97 25.21 4.13
N LYS A 104 12.17 25.56 5.41
CA LYS A 104 12.73 24.63 6.40
C LYS A 104 11.87 23.37 6.57
N THR A 105 10.54 23.52 6.64
CA THR A 105 9.63 22.38 6.71
C THR A 105 9.75 21.48 5.48
N VAL A 106 9.75 22.06 4.27
CA VAL A 106 9.83 21.27 3.04
C VAL A 106 11.20 20.63 2.84
N GLN A 107 12.28 21.28 3.24
CA GLN A 107 13.63 20.67 3.26
C GLN A 107 13.72 19.49 4.22
N GLN A 108 13.04 19.56 5.37
CA GLN A 108 12.98 18.44 6.30
C GLN A 108 12.21 17.26 5.67
N GLN A 109 11.08 17.52 5.01
CA GLN A 109 10.32 16.52 4.26
C GLN A 109 11.15 15.89 3.14
N GLN A 110 11.93 16.68 2.40
CA GLN A 110 12.86 16.18 1.38
C GLN A 110 13.86 15.17 1.97
N LYS A 111 14.42 15.47 3.15
CA LYS A 111 15.32 14.56 3.87
C LYS A 111 14.61 13.30 4.34
N GLU A 112 13.39 13.42 4.86
CA GLU A 112 12.58 12.27 5.30
C GLU A 112 12.26 11.32 4.14
N LEU A 113 12.01 11.84 2.94
CA LEU A 113 11.78 11.04 1.73
C LEU A 113 12.99 10.26 1.23
N LEU A 114 14.19 10.50 1.77
CA LEU A 114 15.37 9.66 1.53
C LEU A 114 15.25 8.27 2.18
N ASN A 115 14.39 8.13 3.19
CA ASN A 115 14.09 6.83 3.81
C ASN A 115 13.08 6.01 3.01
N TYR A 116 12.52 6.57 1.93
CA TYR A 116 11.55 5.90 1.07
C TYR A 116 12.25 5.38 -0.20
N PRO A 117 11.72 4.35 -0.86
CA PRO A 117 12.37 3.76 -2.04
C PRO A 117 12.60 4.79 -3.14
N ALA A 118 13.83 4.86 -3.65
CA ALA A 118 14.20 5.80 -4.71
C ALA A 118 13.73 5.35 -6.10
N THR A 119 13.60 4.03 -6.30
CA THR A 119 13.20 3.43 -7.57
C THR A 119 11.99 2.51 -7.37
N GLU A 120 11.24 2.30 -8.45
CA GLU A 120 10.12 1.36 -8.45
C GLU A 120 10.59 -0.08 -8.19
N ALA A 121 11.78 -0.44 -8.68
CA ALA A 121 12.38 -1.75 -8.41
C ALA A 121 12.62 -1.98 -6.91
N THR A 122 13.25 -1.02 -6.23
CA THR A 122 13.47 -1.08 -4.77
C THR A 122 12.15 -1.08 -4.00
N PHE A 123 11.17 -0.30 -4.46
CA PHE A 123 9.82 -0.30 -3.88
C PHE A 123 9.17 -1.68 -3.99
N ASN A 124 9.20 -2.29 -5.18
CA ASN A 124 8.64 -3.61 -5.43
C ASN A 124 9.30 -4.67 -4.57
N GLU A 125 10.63 -4.63 -4.39
CA GLU A 125 11.35 -5.55 -3.51
C GLU A 125 10.89 -5.42 -2.05
N ILE A 126 10.83 -4.18 -1.53
CA ILE A 126 10.37 -3.92 -0.15
C ILE A 126 8.91 -4.35 0.02
N ARG A 127 8.05 -4.02 -0.94
CA ARG A 127 6.64 -4.42 -0.95
C ARG A 127 6.51 -5.93 -0.91
N SER A 128 7.20 -6.66 -1.79
CA SER A 128 7.17 -8.11 -1.82
C SER A 128 7.63 -8.73 -0.50
N GLN A 129 8.69 -8.20 0.11
CA GLN A 129 9.17 -8.69 1.40
C GLN A 129 8.18 -8.45 2.54
N LEU A 130 7.62 -7.24 2.65
CA LEU A 130 6.71 -6.88 3.73
C LEU A 130 5.35 -7.58 3.59
N VAL A 131 4.78 -7.58 2.38
CA VAL A 131 3.50 -8.23 2.11
C VAL A 131 3.63 -9.73 2.25
N GLY A 132 4.66 -10.35 1.64
CA GLY A 132 4.89 -11.79 1.76
C GLY A 132 5.10 -12.23 3.21
N LYS A 133 5.82 -11.45 4.02
CA LYS A 133 5.97 -11.72 5.46
C LYS A 133 4.64 -11.66 6.22
N SER A 134 3.81 -10.65 5.94
CA SER A 134 2.49 -10.50 6.55
C SER A 134 1.57 -11.66 6.18
N GLN A 135 1.52 -12.01 4.89
CA GLN A 135 0.73 -13.12 4.37
C GLN A 135 1.12 -14.46 5.00
N LEU A 136 2.42 -14.75 5.10
CA LEU A 136 2.92 -15.93 5.81
C LEU A 136 2.55 -15.92 7.30
N GLN A 137 2.54 -14.75 7.93
CA GLN A 137 2.13 -14.61 9.32
C GLN A 137 0.64 -14.94 9.49
N ASP A 138 -0.23 -14.46 8.61
CA ASP A 138 -1.66 -14.79 8.63
C ASP A 138 -1.92 -16.29 8.48
N ILE A 139 -1.22 -16.93 7.54
CA ILE A 139 -1.25 -18.39 7.35
C ILE A 139 -0.81 -19.10 8.64
N LYS A 140 0.32 -18.70 9.23
CA LYS A 140 0.84 -19.29 10.47
C LYS A 140 -0.12 -19.12 11.65
N ILE A 141 -0.78 -17.96 11.76
CA ILE A 141 -1.80 -17.68 12.78
C ILE A 141 -3.05 -18.56 12.57
N ALA A 142 -3.52 -18.70 11.34
CA ALA A 142 -4.66 -19.56 11.03
C ALA A 142 -4.33 -21.03 11.36
N LEU A 143 -3.14 -21.49 10.98
CA LEU A 143 -2.66 -22.84 11.25
C LEU A 143 -2.49 -23.13 12.75
N SER A 144 -1.96 -22.18 13.53
CA SER A 144 -1.80 -22.34 14.99
C SER A 144 -3.14 -22.36 15.72
N LYS A 145 -4.15 -21.65 15.20
CA LYS A 145 -5.53 -21.68 15.69
C LYS A 145 -6.35 -22.86 15.16
N LEU A 146 -5.71 -23.84 14.50
CA LEU A 146 -6.34 -25.03 13.91
C LEU A 146 -7.45 -24.70 12.88
N LYS A 147 -7.41 -23.52 12.26
CA LYS A 147 -8.37 -23.09 11.24
C LYS A 147 -7.89 -23.52 9.85
N PHE A 148 -7.90 -24.83 9.59
CA PHE A 148 -7.29 -25.40 8.37
C PHE A 148 -7.95 -24.93 7.07
N ASP A 149 -9.28 -24.82 7.02
CA ASP A 149 -9.98 -24.31 5.83
C ASP A 149 -9.59 -22.85 5.55
N LYS A 150 -9.36 -22.06 6.60
CA LYS A 150 -8.84 -20.69 6.45
C LYS A 150 -7.40 -20.69 5.91
N VAL A 151 -6.55 -21.63 6.32
CA VAL A 151 -5.20 -21.75 5.76
C VAL A 151 -5.26 -22.02 4.26
N ILE A 152 -6.11 -22.95 3.83
CA ILE A 152 -6.27 -23.32 2.42
C ILE A 152 -6.76 -22.11 1.61
N ALA A 153 -7.80 -21.42 2.10
CA ALA A 153 -8.31 -20.21 1.46
C ALA A 153 -7.26 -19.10 1.34
N LEU A 154 -6.48 -18.84 2.40
CA LEU A 154 -5.39 -17.84 2.36
C LEU A 154 -4.29 -18.22 1.38
N VAL A 155 -3.94 -19.51 1.28
CA VAL A 155 -2.94 -19.98 0.31
C VAL A 155 -3.43 -19.74 -1.13
N ASP A 156 -4.69 -20.08 -1.41
CA ASP A 156 -5.25 -19.90 -2.75
C ASP A 156 -5.40 -18.41 -3.11
N GLU A 157 -5.72 -17.56 -2.14
CA GLU A 157 -5.73 -16.09 -2.29
C GLU A 157 -4.33 -15.54 -2.61
N TYR A 158 -3.34 -15.86 -1.77
CA TYR A 158 -1.98 -15.31 -1.88
C TYR A 158 -1.15 -15.93 -3.01
N ALA A 159 -1.58 -17.05 -3.59
CA ALA A 159 -0.96 -17.58 -4.80
C ALA A 159 -1.15 -16.66 -6.02
N THR A 160 -2.12 -15.75 -5.99
CA THR A 160 -2.43 -14.88 -7.14
C THR A 160 -1.53 -13.66 -7.28
N ASP A 161 -0.95 -13.19 -6.17
CA ASP A 161 -0.15 -11.95 -6.15
C ASP A 161 1.37 -12.18 -6.24
N GLY A 162 1.84 -13.42 -5.98
CA GLY A 162 3.22 -13.83 -6.14
C GLY A 162 4.19 -13.28 -5.09
N TYR A 163 3.71 -12.74 -3.96
CA TYR A 163 4.59 -12.21 -2.91
C TYR A 163 5.24 -13.30 -2.04
N VAL A 164 4.55 -14.42 -1.84
CA VAL A 164 5.07 -15.58 -1.12
C VAL A 164 5.55 -16.63 -2.12
N PRO A 165 6.77 -17.17 -1.97
CA PRO A 165 7.23 -18.23 -2.85
C PRO A 165 6.30 -19.46 -2.85
N ASP A 166 6.06 -20.03 -4.03
CA ASP A 166 5.16 -21.19 -4.22
C ASP A 166 5.45 -22.36 -3.27
N TYR A 167 6.74 -22.61 -2.97
CA TYR A 167 7.13 -23.70 -2.07
C TYR A 167 6.71 -23.46 -0.61
N GLU A 168 6.54 -22.22 -0.16
CA GLU A 168 6.06 -21.92 1.19
C GLU A 168 4.53 -22.04 1.26
N LEU A 169 3.85 -21.51 0.25
CA LEU A 169 2.39 -21.64 0.11
C LEU A 169 1.97 -23.12 0.03
N ALA A 170 2.62 -23.89 -0.85
CA ALA A 170 2.36 -25.31 -1.01
C ALA A 170 2.62 -26.08 0.28
N TYR A 171 3.69 -25.75 1.03
CA TYR A 171 4.00 -26.39 2.31
C TYR A 171 2.85 -26.18 3.31
N HIS A 172 2.41 -24.94 3.47
CA HIS A 172 1.37 -24.63 4.44
C HIS A 172 0.03 -25.27 4.08
N LYS A 173 -0.31 -25.35 2.79
CA LYS A 173 -1.50 -26.07 2.31
C LYS A 173 -1.47 -27.55 2.65
N VAL A 174 -0.42 -28.28 2.26
CA VAL A 174 -0.35 -29.73 2.49
C VAL A 174 -0.27 -30.09 3.98
N ILE A 175 0.38 -29.24 4.80
CA ILE A 175 0.42 -29.43 6.26
C ILE A 175 -0.95 -29.14 6.90
N ALA A 176 -1.72 -28.17 6.40
CA ALA A 176 -3.07 -27.93 6.88
C ALA A 176 -3.99 -29.13 6.58
N GLU A 177 -3.93 -29.67 5.37
CA GLU A 177 -4.70 -30.86 4.98
C GLU A 177 -4.33 -32.09 5.82
N PHE A 178 -3.02 -32.34 6.01
CA PHE A 178 -2.54 -33.38 6.91
C PHE A 178 -3.07 -33.23 8.34
N ARG A 179 -2.97 -32.02 8.92
CA ARG A 179 -3.42 -31.78 10.29
C ARG A 179 -4.95 -31.88 10.42
N LYS A 180 -5.70 -31.47 9.40
CA LYS A 180 -7.15 -31.64 9.31
C LYS A 180 -7.53 -33.11 9.32
N VAL A 181 -6.92 -33.92 8.47
CA VAL A 181 -7.10 -35.39 8.45
C VAL A 181 -6.78 -36.01 9.80
N LYS A 182 -5.67 -35.62 10.42
CA LYS A 182 -5.24 -36.15 11.72
C LYS A 182 -6.21 -35.78 12.85
N LEU A 183 -6.73 -34.55 12.84
CA LEU A 183 -7.71 -34.07 13.83
C LEU A 183 -9.02 -34.87 13.72
N HIS A 184 -9.47 -35.15 12.49
CA HIS A 184 -10.73 -35.85 12.21
C HIS A 184 -10.56 -37.35 11.92
N ARG A 185 -9.46 -37.97 12.35
CA ARG A 185 -9.05 -39.34 11.98
C ARG A 185 -10.11 -40.44 12.10
N LYS A 186 -11.11 -40.25 12.98
CA LYS A 186 -12.21 -41.21 13.22
C LYS A 186 -13.28 -41.16 12.12
N THR A 187 -13.43 -40.02 11.45
CA THR A 187 -14.43 -39.76 10.42
C THR A 187 -13.81 -39.60 9.03
N THR A 188 -12.49 -39.43 8.94
CA THR A 188 -11.77 -39.36 7.67
C THR A 188 -11.71 -40.72 6.96
N THR A 189 -12.05 -40.74 5.67
CA THR A 189 -12.02 -41.97 4.86
C THR A 189 -10.59 -42.38 4.47
N LYS A 190 -10.44 -43.59 3.93
CA LYS A 190 -9.16 -44.07 3.41
C LYS A 190 -8.72 -43.24 2.20
N GLU A 191 -9.65 -42.93 1.30
CA GLU A 191 -9.40 -42.13 0.10
C GLU A 191 -8.89 -40.72 0.45
N GLN A 192 -9.49 -40.08 1.46
CA GLN A 192 -9.02 -38.77 1.94
C GLN A 192 -7.59 -38.83 2.50
N LYS A 193 -7.24 -39.89 3.24
CA LYS A 193 -5.86 -40.09 3.71
C LYS A 193 -4.89 -40.29 2.55
N GLU A 194 -5.28 -41.09 1.56
CA GLU A 194 -4.46 -41.40 0.40
C GLU A 194 -4.24 -40.17 -0.49
N GLN A 195 -5.26 -39.32 -0.66
CA GLN A 195 -5.14 -38.03 -1.32
C GLN A 195 -4.11 -37.14 -0.63
N VAL A 196 -4.22 -36.94 0.68
CA VAL A 196 -3.27 -36.10 1.43
C VAL A 196 -1.86 -36.69 1.42
N LEU A 197 -1.72 -38.02 1.49
CA LEU A 197 -0.43 -38.68 1.33
C LEU A 197 0.20 -38.38 -0.04
N GLN A 198 -0.61 -38.38 -1.11
CA GLN A 198 -0.13 -38.05 -2.44
C GLN A 198 0.27 -36.57 -2.54
N GLU A 199 -0.51 -35.66 -1.96
CA GLU A 199 -0.18 -34.22 -1.91
C GLU A 199 1.16 -33.98 -1.17
N LEU A 200 1.39 -34.66 -0.04
CA LEU A 200 2.66 -34.58 0.68
C LEU A 200 3.85 -35.11 -0.13
N LYS A 201 3.67 -36.23 -0.86
CA LYS A 201 4.70 -36.77 -1.76
C LYS A 201 4.98 -35.80 -2.93
N ASN A 202 3.93 -35.27 -3.56
CA ASN A 202 4.05 -34.29 -4.63
C ASN A 202 4.79 -33.03 -4.18
N TYR A 203 4.48 -32.51 -2.99
CA TYR A 203 5.22 -31.39 -2.39
C TYR A 203 6.71 -31.73 -2.28
N ARG A 204 7.04 -32.88 -1.67
CA ARG A 204 8.43 -33.29 -1.45
C ARG A 204 9.17 -33.42 -2.79
N ASP A 205 8.57 -34.06 -3.77
CA ASP A 205 9.23 -34.34 -5.04
C ASP A 205 9.44 -33.05 -5.86
N THR A 206 8.53 -32.08 -5.74
CA THR A 206 8.60 -30.77 -6.43
C THR A 206 9.53 -29.77 -5.72
N TYR A 207 9.49 -29.72 -4.40
CA TYR A 207 10.08 -28.63 -3.60
C TYR A 207 11.16 -29.07 -2.60
N GLN A 208 11.61 -30.33 -2.65
CA GLN A 208 12.70 -30.80 -1.78
C GLN A 208 13.90 -29.84 -1.80
N ARG A 209 14.57 -29.70 -0.65
CA ARG A 209 15.78 -28.89 -0.46
C ARG A 209 15.56 -27.38 -0.53
N LYS A 210 14.32 -26.91 -0.71
CA LYS A 210 13.99 -25.47 -0.62
C LYS A 210 14.02 -24.97 0.82
N ASN A 211 13.62 -25.80 1.78
CA ASN A 211 13.70 -25.49 3.21
C ASN A 211 13.85 -26.78 4.04
N ILE A 212 14.95 -26.90 4.78
CA ILE A 212 15.28 -28.11 5.53
C ILE A 212 14.26 -28.44 6.63
N LEU A 213 13.65 -27.43 7.26
CA LEU A 213 12.65 -27.63 8.29
C LEU A 213 11.33 -28.15 7.69
N TYR A 214 10.98 -27.66 6.50
CA TYR A 214 9.80 -28.14 5.77
C TYR A 214 10.00 -29.56 5.28
N ASP A 215 11.19 -29.88 4.74
CA ASP A 215 11.53 -31.23 4.32
C ASP A 215 11.41 -32.25 5.46
N GLN A 216 11.87 -31.89 6.67
CA GLN A 216 11.74 -32.72 7.85
C GLN A 216 10.27 -32.91 8.25
N ALA A 217 9.50 -31.82 8.30
CA ALA A 217 8.08 -31.86 8.65
C ALA A 217 7.25 -32.70 7.67
N ILE A 218 7.54 -32.61 6.37
CA ILE A 218 6.85 -33.38 5.32
C ILE A 218 7.21 -34.87 5.41
N LYS A 219 8.50 -35.20 5.58
CA LYS A 219 8.92 -36.61 5.79
C LYS A 219 8.21 -37.21 7.01
N ASP A 220 8.10 -36.45 8.07
CA ASP A 220 7.38 -36.85 9.28
C ASP A 220 5.88 -37.02 9.06
N ALA A 221 5.25 -36.10 8.31
CA ALA A 221 3.84 -36.19 7.98
C ALA A 221 3.53 -37.45 7.15
N ILE A 222 4.35 -37.74 6.12
CA ILE A 222 4.23 -38.94 5.28
C ILE A 222 4.30 -40.23 6.11
N ARG A 223 5.17 -40.28 7.13
CA ARG A 223 5.30 -41.47 8.01
C ARG A 223 4.14 -41.67 8.98
N LYS A 224 3.41 -40.60 9.30
CA LYS A 224 2.40 -40.55 10.38
C LYS A 224 0.96 -40.62 9.87
N LEU A 225 0.77 -40.72 8.55
CA LEU A 225 -0.52 -40.76 7.86
C LEU A 225 -0.94 -42.22 7.62
#